data_AF-A0A1V6EZV0-F1
#
_entry.id   AF-A0A1V6EZV0-F1
#
_cell.length_a   1.000
_cell.length_b   1.000
_cell.length_c   1.000
_cell.angle_alpha   90.00
_cell.angle_beta   90.00
_cell.angle_gamma   90.00
#
_symmetry.space_group_name_H-M   'P 1'
#
loop_
_entity.id
_entity.type
_entity.pdbx_description
1 polymer ?
#
loop_
_entity_poly.entity_id
_entity_poly.type
_entity_poly.pdbx_seq_one_letter_code
_entity_poly.pdbx_strand_id
1 'polypeptide(L)'
;MLILLCLLTLIFIVAFAILLASVWKKELVVKIITSLISWLPQKAKTKVNPAIEMFISELNLFEHHPFKLVLALFLTAGGILLDGIYFYLLFRAFGILYPFALVLFGYTLINLSYAIPQPPAQLGSNEWMMIIIFSIGFGLTKTTASAIMAFGHILTAGLMSLWGIIAFAVLGPELFFTVIKGDKIND
;
A
#
# COMPACT_ATOMS: atom_id res chain seq x y z
N MET A 1 -20.20 13.07 -1.91
CA MET A 1 -19.74 11.72 -1.54
C MET A 1 -19.88 10.72 -2.68
N LEU A 2 -21.07 10.50 -3.27
CA LEU A 2 -21.25 9.55 -4.37
C LEU A 2 -20.37 9.85 -5.61
N ILE A 3 -20.32 11.10 -6.07
CA ILE A 3 -19.48 11.52 -7.21
C ILE A 3 -17.99 11.22 -6.96
N LEU A 4 -17.52 11.52 -5.75
CA LEU A 4 -16.14 11.25 -5.32
C LEU A 4 -15.84 9.74 -5.37
N LEU A 5 -16.75 8.91 -4.86
CA LEU A 5 -16.63 7.45 -4.90
C LEU A 5 -16.63 6.92 -6.34
N CYS A 6 -17.51 7.43 -7.21
CA CYS A 6 -17.54 7.03 -8.62
C CYS A 6 -16.23 7.39 -9.34
N LEU A 7 -15.72 8.62 -9.14
CA LEU A 7 -14.49 9.09 -9.76
C LEU A 7 -13.28 8.27 -9.29
N LEU A 8 -13.21 7.94 -8.00
CA LEU A 8 -12.11 7.15 -7.45
C LEU A 8 -12.19 5.68 -7.84
N THR A 9 -13.40 5.12 -7.92
CA THR A 9 -13.62 3.78 -8.48
C THR A 9 -13.16 3.73 -9.94
N LEU A 10 -13.44 4.76 -10.73
CA LEU A 10 -12.96 4.87 -12.10
C LEU A 10 -11.42 4.91 -12.15
N ILE A 11 -10.77 5.73 -11.32
CA ILE A 11 -9.31 5.79 -11.23
C ILE A 11 -8.74 4.42 -10.88
N PHE A 12 -9.33 3.72 -9.91
CA PHE A 12 -8.92 2.37 -9.50
C PHE A 12 -9.04 1.38 -10.66
N ILE A 13 -10.17 1.35 -11.37
CA ILE A 13 -10.39 0.47 -12.53
C ILE A 13 -9.35 0.76 -13.62
N VAL A 14 -9.09 2.03 -13.92
CA VAL A 14 -8.10 2.42 -14.93
C VAL A 14 -6.70 1.99 -14.51
N ALA A 15 -6.30 2.26 -13.27
CA ALA A 15 -5.00 1.86 -12.75
C ALA A 15 -4.82 0.34 -12.77
N PHE A 16 -5.84 -0.40 -12.34
CA PHE A 16 -5.85 -1.87 -12.35
C PHE A 16 -5.78 -2.43 -13.78
N ALA A 17 -6.51 -1.86 -14.72
CA ALA A 17 -6.46 -2.25 -16.12
C ALA A 17 -5.08 -1.99 -16.73
N ILE A 18 -4.43 -0.87 -16.40
CA ILE A 18 -3.06 -0.56 -16.83
C ILE A 18 -2.07 -1.57 -16.25
N LEU A 19 -2.19 -1.92 -14.97
CA LEU A 19 -1.34 -2.93 -14.33
C LEU A 19 -1.49 -4.30 -14.97
N LEU A 20 -2.72 -4.74 -15.24
CA LEU A 20 -2.96 -5.99 -15.96
C LEU A 20 -2.43 -5.93 -17.40
N ALA A 21 -2.70 -4.86 -18.13
CA ALA A 21 -2.22 -4.69 -19.50
C ALA A 21 -0.68 -4.67 -19.57
N SER A 22 0.00 -4.20 -18.51
CA SER A 22 1.46 -4.18 -18.42
C SER A 22 2.08 -5.57 -18.53
N VAL A 23 1.34 -6.61 -18.11
CA VAL A 23 1.80 -8.00 -18.18
C VAL A 23 1.93 -8.48 -19.62
N TRP A 24 0.97 -8.16 -20.50
CA TRP A 24 0.90 -8.70 -21.87
C TRP A 24 1.21 -7.69 -22.99
N LYS A 25 1.18 -6.39 -22.69
CA LYS A 25 1.28 -5.30 -23.68
C LYS A 25 2.27 -4.24 -23.22
N LYS A 26 3.46 -4.67 -22.78
CA LYS A 26 4.55 -3.81 -22.26
C LYS A 26 4.78 -2.55 -23.10
N GLU A 27 5.07 -2.70 -24.39
CA GLU A 27 5.42 -1.55 -25.26
C GLU A 27 4.29 -0.53 -25.37
N LEU A 28 3.04 -1.01 -25.47
CA LEU A 28 1.86 -0.16 -25.56
C LEU A 28 1.62 0.61 -24.26
N VAL A 29 1.77 -0.05 -23.11
CA VAL A 29 1.59 0.60 -21.81
C VAL A 29 2.69 1.61 -21.53
N VAL A 30 3.96 1.29 -21.83
CA VAL A 30 5.08 2.25 -21.75
C VAL A 30 4.76 3.50 -22.56
N LYS A 31 4.30 3.33 -23.81
CA LYS A 31 3.94 4.46 -24.69
C LYS A 31 2.79 5.30 -24.13
N ILE A 32 1.75 4.67 -23.59
CA ILE A 32 0.61 5.38 -22.99
C ILE A 32 1.08 6.21 -21.79
N ILE A 33 1.80 5.60 -20.85
CA ILE A 33 2.22 6.28 -19.62
C ILE A 33 3.21 7.41 -19.95
N THR A 34 4.23 7.14 -20.78
CA THR A 34 5.21 8.16 -21.20
C THR A 34 4.56 9.32 -21.96
N SER A 35 3.52 9.06 -22.75
CA SER A 35 2.72 10.11 -23.40
C SER A 35 1.93 10.95 -22.40
N LEU A 36 1.35 10.34 -21.36
CA LEU A 36 0.61 11.05 -20.30
C LEU A 36 1.52 11.96 -19.48
N ILE A 37 2.79 11.61 -19.29
CA ILE A 37 3.77 12.43 -18.58
C ILE A 37 4.64 13.30 -19.50
N SER A 38 4.28 13.39 -20.78
CA SER A 38 5.05 14.14 -21.78
C SER A 38 5.09 15.65 -21.52
N TRP A 39 4.24 16.17 -20.65
CA TRP A 39 4.23 17.57 -20.21
C TRP A 39 5.31 17.91 -19.17
N LEU A 40 6.00 16.90 -18.58
CA LEU A 40 7.03 17.13 -17.57
C LEU A 40 8.31 17.79 -18.13
N PRO A 41 9.03 18.57 -17.32
CA PRO A 41 10.33 19.14 -17.71
C PRO A 41 11.37 18.05 -17.98
N GLN A 42 12.30 18.32 -18.89
CA GLN A 42 13.27 17.32 -19.38
C GLN A 42 14.08 16.65 -18.26
N LYS A 43 14.45 17.39 -17.21
CA LYS A 43 15.17 16.86 -16.03
C LYS A 43 14.37 15.80 -15.25
N ALA A 44 13.04 15.87 -15.26
CA ALA A 44 12.18 14.88 -14.62
C ALA A 44 11.98 13.66 -15.54
N LYS A 45 11.76 13.88 -16.84
CA LYS A 45 11.61 12.80 -17.83
C LYS A 45 12.79 11.83 -17.85
N THR A 46 14.02 12.33 -17.72
CA THR A 46 15.22 11.48 -17.69
C THR A 46 15.31 10.56 -16.47
N LYS A 47 14.58 10.86 -15.39
CA LYS A 47 14.48 9.98 -14.21
C LYS A 47 13.24 9.10 -14.23
N VAL A 48 12.11 9.65 -14.68
CA VAL A 48 10.81 8.99 -14.61
C VAL A 48 10.63 7.96 -15.72
N ASN A 49 11.05 8.25 -16.96
CA ASN A 49 10.87 7.31 -18.08
C ASN A 49 11.60 5.97 -17.84
N PRO A 50 12.88 5.94 -17.42
CA PRO A 50 13.55 4.68 -17.09
C PRO A 50 12.87 3.92 -15.95
N ALA A 51 12.34 4.63 -14.95
CA ALA A 51 11.61 4.02 -13.84
C ALA A 51 10.30 3.36 -14.32
N ILE A 52 9.56 4.01 -15.22
CA ILE A 52 8.35 3.43 -15.84
C ILE A 52 8.68 2.19 -16.65
N GLU A 53 9.72 2.26 -17.49
CA GLU A 53 10.15 1.13 -18.31
C GLU A 53 10.56 -0.07 -17.46
N MET A 54 11.34 0.17 -16.40
CA MET A 54 11.75 -0.85 -15.43
C MET A 54 10.53 -1.47 -14.74
N PHE A 55 9.65 -0.64 -14.17
CA PHE A 55 8.43 -1.10 -13.50
C PHE A 55 7.55 -1.98 -14.38
N ILE A 56 7.27 -1.56 -15.62
CA ILE A 56 6.45 -2.35 -16.55
C ILE A 56 7.18 -3.62 -16.96
N SER A 57 8.51 -3.57 -17.12
CA SER A 57 9.31 -4.76 -17.45
C SER A 57 9.29 -5.80 -16.32
N GLU A 58 9.24 -5.38 -15.06
CA GLU A 58 9.10 -6.28 -13.92
C GLU A 58 7.71 -6.93 -13.88
N LEU A 59 6.65 -6.20 -14.21
CA LEU A 59 5.30 -6.76 -14.28
C LEU A 59 5.14 -7.79 -15.41
N ASN A 60 5.89 -7.63 -16.50
CA ASN A 60 5.93 -8.60 -17.61
C ASN A 60 6.55 -9.95 -17.22
N LEU A 61 7.22 -10.09 -16.07
CA LEU A 61 7.69 -11.38 -15.54
C LEU A 61 6.56 -12.42 -15.40
N PHE A 62 5.31 -11.98 -15.32
CA PHE A 62 4.13 -12.83 -15.22
C PHE A 62 3.54 -13.25 -16.58
N GLU A 63 4.08 -12.80 -17.72
CA GLU A 63 3.50 -13.03 -19.06
C GLU A 63 3.21 -14.52 -19.34
N HIS A 64 4.14 -15.40 -18.97
CA HIS A 64 4.03 -16.85 -19.17
C HIS A 64 3.53 -17.59 -17.93
N HIS A 65 3.13 -16.87 -16.87
CA HIS A 65 2.69 -17.43 -15.59
C HIS A 65 1.34 -16.87 -15.14
N PRO A 66 0.26 -17.05 -15.91
CA PRO A 66 -1.05 -16.47 -15.62
C PRO A 66 -1.62 -16.94 -14.28
N PHE A 67 -1.36 -18.19 -13.88
CA PHE A 67 -1.78 -18.69 -12.57
C PHE A 67 -1.09 -17.95 -11.42
N LYS A 68 0.22 -17.70 -11.52
CA LYS A 68 0.96 -16.92 -10.50
C LYS A 68 0.46 -15.48 -10.43
N LEU A 69 0.14 -14.88 -11.58
CA LEU A 69 -0.47 -13.55 -11.63
C LEU A 69 -1.80 -13.51 -10.89
N VAL A 70 -2.72 -14.43 -11.24
CA VAL A 70 -4.04 -14.51 -10.61
C VAL A 70 -3.91 -14.73 -9.10
N LEU A 71 -3.02 -15.63 -8.68
CA LEU A 71 -2.77 -15.87 -7.26
C LEU A 71 -2.22 -14.61 -6.56
N ALA A 72 -1.25 -13.92 -7.16
CA ALA A 72 -0.71 -12.68 -6.62
C ALA A 72 -1.80 -11.60 -6.48
N LEU A 73 -2.69 -11.47 -7.46
CA LEU A 73 -3.81 -10.54 -7.40
C LEU A 73 -4.78 -10.88 -6.26
N PHE A 74 -5.12 -12.16 -6.09
CA PHE A 74 -5.99 -12.59 -4.99
C PHE A 74 -5.34 -12.41 -3.62
N LEU A 75 -4.04 -12.70 -3.49
CA LEU A 75 -3.30 -12.46 -2.25
C LEU A 75 -3.24 -10.98 -1.92
N THR A 76 -2.96 -10.11 -2.90
CA THR A 76 -2.97 -8.66 -2.70
C THR A 76 -4.36 -8.14 -2.34
N ALA A 77 -5.41 -8.60 -3.03
CA ALA A 77 -6.79 -8.25 -2.69
C ALA A 77 -7.15 -8.72 -1.28
N GLY A 78 -6.74 -9.92 -0.89
CA GLY A 78 -6.91 -10.46 0.45
C GLY A 78 -6.21 -9.60 1.51
N GLY A 79 -4.96 -9.19 1.26
CA GLY A 79 -4.22 -8.28 2.14
C GLY A 79 -4.94 -6.95 2.34
N ILE A 80 -5.33 -6.29 1.24
CA ILE A 80 -6.07 -5.02 1.29
C ILE A 80 -7.40 -5.17 2.04
N LEU A 81 -8.11 -6.28 1.86
CA LEU A 81 -9.35 -6.55 2.59
C LEU A 81 -9.09 -6.75 4.09
N LEU A 82 -8.06 -7.49 4.47
CA LEU A 82 -7.69 -7.70 5.86
C LEU A 82 -7.27 -6.39 6.53
N ASP A 83 -6.48 -5.56 5.86
CA ASP A 83 -6.10 -4.24 6.36
C ASP A 83 -7.31 -3.31 6.48
N GLY A 84 -8.22 -3.34 5.49
CA GLY A 84 -9.48 -2.61 5.55
C GLY A 84 -10.37 -3.08 6.70
N ILE A 85 -10.41 -4.39 6.98
CA ILE A 85 -11.14 -4.97 8.13
C ILE A 85 -10.50 -4.50 9.44
N TYR A 86 -9.18 -4.54 9.53
CA TYR A 86 -8.44 -4.02 10.68
C TYR A 86 -8.81 -2.56 10.96
N PHE A 87 -8.74 -1.71 9.94
CA PHE A 87 -9.10 -0.30 10.05
C PHE A 87 -10.59 -0.13 10.42
N TYR A 88 -11.49 -0.88 9.81
CA TYR A 88 -12.91 -0.85 10.14
C TYR A 88 -13.18 -1.20 11.61
N LEU A 89 -12.49 -2.21 12.13
CA LEU A 89 -12.60 -2.60 13.54
C LEU A 89 -12.04 -1.52 14.48
N LEU A 90 -10.97 -0.82 14.09
CA LEU A 90 -10.50 0.35 14.84
C LEU A 90 -11.57 1.43 14.94
N PHE A 91 -12.21 1.80 13.83
CA PHE A 91 -13.31 2.77 13.84
C PHE A 91 -14.44 2.32 14.78
N ARG A 92 -14.82 1.04 14.72
CA ARG A 92 -15.83 0.44 15.60
C ARG A 92 -15.42 0.49 17.07
N ALA A 93 -14.16 0.23 17.40
CA ALA A 93 -13.63 0.28 18.76
C ALA A 93 -13.71 1.69 19.38
N PHE A 94 -13.57 2.72 18.56
CA PHE A 94 -13.76 4.13 18.97
C PHE A 94 -15.24 4.58 18.96
N GLY A 95 -16.18 3.66 18.77
CA GLY A 95 -17.61 3.94 18.77
C GLY A 95 -18.14 4.60 17.49
N ILE A 96 -17.36 4.55 16.39
CA ILE A 96 -17.68 5.25 15.15
C ILE A 96 -18.22 4.26 14.12
N LEU A 97 -19.45 4.50 13.69
CA LEU A 97 -20.14 3.66 12.71
C LEU A 97 -19.97 4.23 11.30
N TYR A 98 -18.83 3.94 10.67
CA TYR A 98 -18.64 4.19 9.24
C TYR A 98 -18.98 2.95 8.41
N PRO A 99 -19.53 3.10 7.19
CA PRO A 99 -19.62 1.99 6.24
C PRO A 99 -18.25 1.39 5.93
N PHE A 100 -18.15 0.06 5.89
CA PHE A 100 -16.90 -0.66 5.58
C PHE A 100 -16.28 -0.17 4.26
N ALA A 101 -17.10 0.03 3.23
CA ALA A 101 -16.65 0.53 1.94
C ALA A 101 -15.92 1.88 2.04
N LEU A 102 -16.38 2.82 2.89
CA LEU A 102 -15.72 4.10 3.07
C LEU A 102 -14.38 3.96 3.82
N VAL A 103 -14.32 3.04 4.78
CA VAL A 103 -13.08 2.78 5.52
C VAL A 103 -12.04 2.11 4.65
N LEU A 104 -12.41 1.04 3.93
CA LEU A 104 -11.55 0.36 2.96
C LEU A 104 -11.07 1.34 1.88
N PHE A 105 -11.96 2.20 1.42
CA PHE A 105 -11.66 3.20 0.43
C PHE A 105 -10.66 4.25 0.95
N GLY A 106 -10.90 4.80 2.14
CA GLY A 106 -9.98 5.75 2.76
C GLY A 106 -8.62 5.13 3.08
N TYR A 107 -8.59 3.87 3.52
CA TYR A 107 -7.34 3.13 3.73
C TYR A 107 -6.55 2.95 2.42
N THR A 108 -7.21 2.62 1.32
CA THR A 108 -6.56 2.50 0.01
C THR A 108 -5.94 3.83 -0.45
N LEU A 109 -6.61 4.95 -0.19
CA LEU A 109 -6.06 6.28 -0.45
C LEU A 109 -4.83 6.60 0.41
N ILE A 110 -4.82 6.18 1.67
CA ILE A 110 -3.63 6.28 2.53
C ILE A 110 -2.47 5.51 1.89
N ASN A 111 -2.68 4.26 1.47
CA ASN A 111 -1.63 3.45 0.84
C ASN A 111 -1.14 4.04 -0.48
N LEU A 112 -2.01 4.70 -1.26
CA LEU A 112 -1.59 5.37 -2.48
C LEU A 112 -0.61 6.52 -2.22
N SER A 113 -0.69 7.16 -1.04
CA SER A 113 0.26 8.20 -0.64
C SER A 113 1.70 7.68 -0.46
N TYR A 114 1.89 6.36 -0.39
CA TYR A 114 3.20 5.72 -0.20
C TYR A 114 4.06 5.79 -1.47
N ALA A 115 3.47 6.17 -2.60
CA ALA A 115 4.20 6.53 -3.81
C ALA A 115 5.06 7.80 -3.64
N ILE A 116 4.82 8.60 -2.59
CA ILE A 116 5.57 9.81 -2.25
C ILE A 116 6.63 9.44 -1.20
N PRO A 117 7.84 10.05 -1.19
CA PRO A 117 8.82 9.81 -0.14
C PRO A 117 8.26 10.04 1.26
N GLN A 118 8.41 9.05 2.15
CA GLN A 118 7.84 9.06 3.51
C GLN A 118 8.92 8.90 4.59
N PRO A 119 8.70 9.45 5.80
CA PRO A 119 9.56 9.19 6.95
C PRO A 119 9.50 7.72 7.41
N PRO A 120 10.49 7.25 8.19
CA PRO A 120 10.50 5.88 8.73
C PRO A 120 9.25 5.60 9.56
N ALA A 121 8.71 4.39 9.44
CA ALA A 121 7.41 3.98 10.00
C ALA A 121 6.22 4.87 9.61
N GLN A 122 6.40 5.78 8.63
CA GLN A 122 5.37 6.67 8.11
C GLN A 122 4.71 7.53 9.19
N LEU A 123 5.43 7.74 10.30
CA LEU A 123 4.98 8.54 11.44
C LEU A 123 4.74 9.98 10.98
N GLY A 124 3.61 10.55 11.40
CA GLY A 124 3.14 11.86 10.95
C GLY A 124 2.56 11.88 9.52
N SER A 125 3.13 11.13 8.57
CA SER A 125 2.61 11.06 7.19
C SER A 125 1.25 10.36 7.14
N ASN A 126 1.13 9.19 7.78
CA ASN A 126 -0.14 8.47 7.90
C ASN A 126 -1.18 9.27 8.70
N GLU A 127 -0.77 9.96 9.77
CA GLU A 127 -1.65 10.82 10.58
C GLU A 127 -2.20 11.99 9.78
N TRP A 128 -1.35 12.65 8.99
CA TRP A 128 -1.76 13.74 8.13
C TRP A 128 -2.72 13.27 7.03
N MET A 129 -2.41 12.14 6.40
CA MET A 129 -3.25 11.54 5.36
C MET A 129 -4.61 11.09 5.92
N MET A 130 -4.62 10.51 7.12
CA MET A 130 -5.84 10.18 7.85
C MET A 130 -6.71 11.42 8.10
N ILE A 131 -6.12 12.54 8.51
CA ILE A 131 -6.87 13.80 8.70
C ILE A 131 -7.44 14.29 7.37
N ILE A 132 -6.67 14.33 6.28
CA ILE A 132 -7.18 14.81 5.00
C ILE A 132 -8.33 13.95 4.49
N ILE A 133 -8.14 12.64 4.47
CA ILE A 133 -9.12 11.73 3.88
C ILE A 133 -10.37 11.66 4.75
N PHE A 134 -10.20 11.42 6.04
CA PHE A 134 -11.33 11.12 6.91
C PHE A 134 -11.94 12.35 7.57
N SER A 135 -11.14 13.37 7.92
CA SER A 135 -11.68 14.61 8.48
C SER A 135 -12.17 15.56 7.39
N ILE A 136 -11.31 15.94 6.43
CA ILE A 136 -11.69 16.87 5.37
C ILE A 136 -12.59 16.17 4.33
N GLY A 137 -12.24 14.95 3.91
CA GLY A 137 -12.97 14.23 2.87
C GLY A 137 -14.28 13.60 3.35
N PHE A 138 -14.30 12.99 4.54
CA PHE A 138 -15.46 12.25 5.06
C PHE A 138 -16.13 12.85 6.29
N GLY A 139 -15.69 14.03 6.75
CA GLY A 139 -16.38 14.82 7.77
C GLY A 139 -16.15 14.41 9.22
N LEU A 140 -15.15 13.56 9.52
CA LEU A 140 -14.76 13.31 10.91
C LEU A 140 -14.14 14.55 11.56
N THR A 141 -14.13 14.61 12.88
CA THR A 141 -13.29 15.59 13.57
C THR A 141 -11.81 15.22 13.41
N LYS A 142 -10.94 16.23 13.30
CA LYS A 142 -9.49 16.04 13.23
C LYS A 142 -8.99 15.22 14.43
N THR A 143 -9.48 15.54 15.63
CA THR A 143 -9.13 14.86 16.88
C THR A 143 -9.45 13.37 16.81
N THR A 144 -10.64 13.02 16.32
CA THR A 144 -11.06 11.62 16.16
C THR A 144 -10.19 10.89 15.14
N ALA A 145 -9.97 11.48 13.96
CA ALA A 145 -9.16 10.87 12.90
C ALA A 145 -7.71 10.62 13.38
N SER A 146 -7.09 11.60 14.03
CA SER A 146 -5.74 11.47 14.59
C SER A 146 -5.67 10.43 15.72
N ALA A 147 -6.67 10.37 16.61
CA ALA A 147 -6.68 9.42 17.72
C ALA A 147 -6.74 7.96 17.22
N ILE A 148 -7.56 7.68 16.21
CA ILE A 148 -7.65 6.34 15.60
C ILE A 148 -6.31 5.95 14.99
N MET A 149 -5.67 6.87 14.26
CA MET A 149 -4.39 6.57 13.61
C MET A 149 -3.27 6.32 14.62
N ALA A 150 -3.15 7.17 15.63
CA ALA A 150 -2.14 7.03 16.67
C ALA A 150 -2.31 5.72 17.45
N PHE A 151 -3.56 5.37 17.82
CA PHE A 151 -3.84 4.10 18.47
C PHE A 151 -3.54 2.91 17.55
N GLY A 152 -3.92 3.01 16.26
CA GLY A 152 -3.61 2.01 15.26
C GLY A 152 -2.12 1.74 15.14
N HIS A 153 -1.28 2.78 15.16
CA HIS A 153 0.18 2.64 15.16
C HIS A 153 0.73 1.97 16.42
N ILE A 154 0.25 2.36 17.60
CA ILE A 154 0.68 1.73 18.87
C ILE A 154 0.29 0.26 18.87
N LEU A 155 -0.92 -0.06 18.41
CA LEU A 155 -1.42 -1.42 18.33
C LEU A 155 -0.59 -2.28 17.36
N THR A 156 -0.33 -1.79 16.14
CA THR A 156 0.49 -2.55 15.18
C THR A 156 1.92 -2.71 15.67
N ALA A 157 2.53 -1.65 16.23
CA ALA A 157 3.87 -1.73 16.81
C ALA A 157 3.94 -2.78 17.94
N GLY A 158 2.93 -2.80 18.83
CA GLY A 158 2.82 -3.79 19.90
C GLY A 158 2.66 -5.22 19.38
N LEU A 159 1.76 -5.43 18.41
CA LEU A 159 1.53 -6.75 17.82
C LEU A 159 2.75 -7.27 17.06
N MET A 160 3.38 -6.43 16.24
CA MET A 160 4.59 -6.82 15.51
C MET A 160 5.75 -7.12 16.46
N SER A 161 5.92 -6.33 17.52
CA SER A 161 6.95 -6.57 18.53
C SER A 161 6.71 -7.89 19.26
N LEU A 162 5.46 -8.16 19.67
CA LEU A 162 5.09 -9.41 20.33
C LEU A 162 5.40 -10.62 19.45
N TRP A 163 4.95 -10.61 18.20
CA TRP A 163 5.22 -11.71 17.27
C TRP A 163 6.70 -11.86 16.95
N GLY A 164 7.43 -10.76 16.83
CA GLY A 164 8.88 -10.77 16.68
C GLY A 164 9.57 -11.45 17.87
N ILE A 165 9.21 -11.08 19.10
CA ILE A 165 9.76 -11.68 20.32
C ILE A 165 9.45 -13.19 20.38
N ILE A 166 8.21 -13.59 20.07
CA ILE A 166 7.83 -15.01 20.04
C ILE A 166 8.67 -15.76 18.99
N ALA A 167 8.82 -15.21 17.78
CA ALA A 167 9.61 -15.83 16.74
C ALA A 167 11.08 -16.01 17.16
N PHE A 168 11.69 -14.99 17.77
CA PHE A 168 13.05 -15.08 18.31
C PHE A 168 13.16 -16.10 19.46
N ALA A 169 12.18 -16.16 20.35
CA ALA A 169 12.16 -17.13 21.44
C ALA A 169 12.06 -18.58 20.94
N VAL A 170 11.30 -18.83 19.86
CA VAL A 170 11.15 -20.16 19.25
C VAL A 170 12.38 -20.57 18.44
N LEU A 171 12.99 -19.65 17.69
CA LEU A 171 14.18 -19.92 16.87
C LEU A 171 15.46 -20.07 17.72
N GLY A 172 15.43 -19.63 18.97
CA GLY A 172 16.54 -19.77 19.92
C GLY A 172 17.73 -18.85 19.62
N PRO A 173 18.77 -18.90 20.47
CA PRO A 173 19.94 -18.01 20.38
C PRO A 173 20.82 -18.28 19.16
N GLU A 174 20.71 -19.44 18.50
CA GLU A 174 21.48 -19.80 17.30
C GLU A 174 21.26 -18.82 16.14
N LEU A 175 20.03 -18.36 15.91
CA LEU A 175 19.74 -17.34 14.90
C LEU A 175 20.48 -16.03 15.20
N PHE A 176 20.53 -15.63 16.47
CA PHE A 176 21.23 -14.43 16.92
C PHE A 176 22.75 -14.56 16.69
N PHE A 177 23.32 -15.73 16.97
CA PHE A 177 24.73 -16.01 16.71
C PHE A 177 25.05 -16.04 15.21
N THR A 178 24.21 -16.65 14.38
CA THR A 178 24.41 -16.72 12.93
C THR A 178 24.30 -15.34 12.27
N VAL A 179 23.31 -14.52 12.67
CA VAL A 179 23.14 -13.15 12.16
C VAL A 179 24.30 -12.23 12.58
N ILE A 180 24.79 -12.36 13.82
CA ILE A 180 25.90 -11.52 14.33
C ILE A 180 27.26 -11.99 13.80
N LYS A 181 27.49 -13.29 13.64
CA LYS A 181 28.75 -13.83 13.10
C LYS A 181 28.86 -13.69 11.58
N GLY A 182 27.73 -13.49 10.88
CA GLY A 182 27.72 -13.44 9.41
C GLY A 182 28.06 -14.78 8.76
N ASP A 183 27.99 -15.87 9.53
CA ASP A 183 28.15 -17.22 8.99
C ASP A 183 26.97 -17.51 8.07
N LYS A 184 27.27 -17.96 6.84
CA LYS A 184 26.23 -18.40 5.92
C LYS A 184 25.44 -19.51 6.60
N ILE A 185 24.12 -19.41 6.57
CA ILE A 185 23.22 -20.54 6.82
C ILE A 185 23.56 -21.55 5.73
N ASN A 186 24.48 -22.47 6.02
CA ASN A 186 24.86 -23.53 5.11
C ASN A 186 23.73 -24.57 5.16
N ASP A 187 23.14 -24.79 3.98
CA ASP A 187 22.26 -25.87 3.51
C ASP A 187 21.49 -26.72 4.55
#